data_AF-A0A1Z3HV57-F1
#
_entry.id   AF-A0A1Z3HV57-F1
#
_cell.length_a   1.000
_cell.length_b   1.000
_cell.length_c   1.000
_cell.angle_alpha   90.00
_cell.angle_beta   90.00
_cell.angle_gamma   90.00
#
_symmetry.space_group_name_H-M   'P 1'
#
loop_
_entity.id
_entity.type
_entity.pdbx_description
1 polymer ?
#
loop_
_entity_poly.entity_id
_entity_poly.type
_entity_poly.pdbx_seq_one_letter_code
_entity_poly.pdbx_strand_id
1 'polypeptide(L)'
;MRLSWLLAGLGLAMLATPAVAQTRLEIGPGAEWLENRELTAGSVRVDVSYQPFGFDGPPPEEDNFRYRIYYRDRLQLEDSAMAYFGSSVELQDLDSDGTAEVITEYYSGGAHCCMMITTYGLRGDTFIEIPFAPLDGGGRFRDLNQDGHSEFITTDNAFLYAFGSYAGSFPPTVIMTFQSGRFIDTTAQFRDYLRGHAWQMYQALLRAQDHDGEVNAVLAGYVAQKIRLGEFEQAWEFMQVHYDRQDEWGLDIYDDGEPIGRHPDFPKALRQFLIDLGYLMPNGQPNPAVDRRPLMAEEEE
;
A
#
# COMPACT_ATOMS: atom_id res chain seq x y z
N MET A 1 -50.03 57.39 37.17
CA MET A 1 -48.66 57.00 36.77
C MET A 1 -48.73 55.66 36.08
N ARG A 2 -48.51 55.60 34.76
CA ARG A 2 -48.39 54.34 33.99
C ARG A 2 -46.92 54.18 33.59
N LEU A 3 -46.30 53.08 34.00
CA LEU A 3 -44.91 52.74 33.73
C LEU A 3 -44.87 51.89 32.44
N SER A 4 -44.22 52.40 31.40
CA SER A 4 -43.91 51.64 30.19
C SER A 4 -42.53 50.99 30.36
N TRP A 5 -42.45 49.68 30.18
CA TRP A 5 -41.19 48.94 30.13
C TRP A 5 -40.76 48.78 28.68
N LEU A 6 -39.57 49.29 28.35
CA LEU A 6 -38.85 49.00 27.10
C LEU A 6 -38.05 47.70 27.29
N LEU A 7 -38.43 46.64 26.59
CA LEU A 7 -37.62 45.43 26.45
C LEU A 7 -36.63 45.65 25.30
N ALA A 8 -35.35 45.84 25.64
CA ALA A 8 -34.26 45.78 24.69
C ALA A 8 -33.95 44.32 24.37
N GLY A 9 -34.18 43.90 23.13
CA GLY A 9 -33.78 42.58 22.63
C GLY A 9 -32.28 42.53 22.44
N LEU A 10 -31.58 41.74 23.25
CA LEU A 10 -30.22 41.30 22.95
C LEU A 10 -30.30 40.21 21.88
N GLY A 11 -29.86 40.53 20.66
CA GLY A 11 -29.59 39.52 19.64
C GLY A 11 -28.36 38.71 20.03
N LEU A 12 -28.53 37.42 20.30
CA LEU A 12 -27.42 36.48 20.35
C LEU A 12 -26.89 36.30 18.93
N ALA A 13 -25.69 36.82 18.64
CA ALA A 13 -24.94 36.45 17.45
C ALA A 13 -24.40 35.03 17.65
N MET A 14 -24.92 34.05 16.91
CA MET A 14 -24.30 32.73 16.82
C MET A 14 -23.01 32.88 16.00
N LEU A 15 -21.87 32.76 16.66
CA LEU A 15 -20.58 32.58 16.00
C LEU A 15 -20.58 31.17 15.37
N ALA A 16 -20.69 31.10 14.05
CA ALA A 16 -20.44 29.86 13.33
C ALA A 16 -18.96 29.50 13.52
N THR A 17 -18.69 28.39 14.19
CA THR A 17 -17.34 27.79 14.19
C THR A 17 -17.02 27.38 12.75
N PRO A 18 -15.83 27.70 12.20
CA PRO A 18 -15.46 27.23 10.88
C PRO A 18 -15.52 25.69 10.88
N ALA A 19 -16.22 25.13 9.89
CA ALA A 19 -16.20 23.70 9.69
C ALA A 19 -14.75 23.28 9.46
N VAL A 20 -14.26 22.33 10.25
CA VAL A 20 -12.95 21.73 10.01
C VAL A 20 -13.04 21.01 8.67
N ALA A 21 -12.16 21.37 7.73
CA ALA A 21 -12.06 20.69 6.45
C ALA A 21 -11.75 19.20 6.72
N GLN A 22 -12.63 18.32 6.24
CA GLN A 22 -12.41 16.89 6.35
C GLN A 22 -11.44 16.49 5.24
N THR A 23 -10.27 15.96 5.61
CA THR A 23 -9.25 15.50 4.65
C THR A 23 -9.31 14.00 4.40
N ARG A 24 -10.10 13.26 5.18
CA ARG A 24 -10.19 11.80 5.06
C ARG A 24 -11.61 11.30 5.27
N LEU A 25 -12.02 10.35 4.45
CA LEU A 25 -13.26 9.58 4.58
C LEU A 25 -12.94 8.09 4.53
N GLU A 26 -13.32 7.36 5.56
CA GLU A 26 -13.33 5.90 5.57
C GLU A 26 -14.77 5.41 5.44
N ILE A 27 -14.99 4.44 4.58
CA ILE A 27 -16.27 3.79 4.31
C ILE A 27 -16.07 2.32 4.68
N GLY A 28 -16.60 1.92 5.84
CA GLY A 28 -16.46 0.55 6.34
C GLY A 28 -17.72 -0.30 6.17
N PRO A 29 -17.70 -1.53 6.69
CA PRO A 29 -18.88 -2.40 6.72
C PRO A 29 -20.06 -1.72 7.43
N GLY A 30 -21.22 -1.70 6.77
CA GLY A 30 -22.43 -1.07 7.31
C GLY A 30 -22.53 0.45 7.10
N ALA A 31 -21.65 1.06 6.30
CA ALA A 31 -21.78 2.44 5.89
C ALA A 31 -23.13 2.70 5.20
N GLU A 32 -23.76 3.84 5.52
CA GLU A 32 -24.99 4.30 4.88
C GLU A 32 -24.69 4.88 3.49
N TRP A 33 -25.76 5.05 2.70
CA TRP A 33 -25.68 5.78 1.44
C TRP A 33 -25.12 7.18 1.69
N LEU A 34 -24.14 7.60 0.88
CA LEU A 34 -23.62 8.96 0.86
C LEU A 34 -23.54 9.48 -0.58
N GLU A 35 -23.89 10.75 -0.75
CA GLU A 35 -23.86 11.40 -2.06
C GLU A 35 -23.11 12.73 -1.94
N ASN A 36 -22.09 12.89 -2.76
CA ASN A 36 -21.29 14.11 -2.90
C ASN A 36 -20.74 14.62 -1.54
N ARG A 37 -20.24 13.69 -0.72
CA ARG A 37 -19.52 14.02 0.51
C ARG A 37 -18.21 14.70 0.13
N GLU A 38 -18.09 15.96 0.49
CA GLU A 38 -16.93 16.78 0.16
C GLU A 38 -15.77 16.54 1.15
N LEU A 39 -14.57 16.37 0.60
CA LEU A 39 -13.27 16.46 1.27
C LEU A 39 -12.48 17.62 0.69
N THR A 40 -11.77 18.37 1.53
CA THR A 40 -10.97 19.53 1.07
C THR A 40 -9.62 19.60 1.77
N ALA A 41 -8.59 19.94 0.99
CA ALA A 41 -7.25 20.26 1.47
C ALA A 41 -6.64 21.33 0.55
N GLY A 42 -6.54 22.57 1.04
CA GLY A 42 -6.04 23.70 0.25
C GLY A 42 -6.87 23.92 -1.02
N SER A 43 -6.22 23.83 -2.19
CA SER A 43 -6.85 23.99 -3.51
C SER A 43 -7.44 22.70 -4.09
N VAL A 44 -7.33 21.59 -3.36
CA VAL A 44 -7.80 20.26 -3.78
C VAL A 44 -9.11 19.95 -3.07
N ARG A 45 -10.09 19.47 -3.84
CA ARG A 45 -11.39 19.06 -3.33
C ARG A 45 -11.79 17.74 -3.98
N VAL A 46 -12.37 16.84 -3.20
CA VAL A 46 -12.90 15.57 -3.71
C VAL A 46 -14.34 15.40 -3.26
N ASP A 47 -15.24 15.16 -4.20
CA ASP A 47 -16.61 14.75 -3.90
C ASP A 47 -16.68 13.23 -3.96
N VAL A 48 -17.10 12.59 -2.87
CA VAL A 48 -17.22 11.12 -2.77
C VAL A 48 -18.69 10.73 -2.69
N SER A 49 -19.08 9.70 -3.42
CA SER A 49 -20.41 9.08 -3.37
C SER A 49 -20.26 7.57 -3.16
N TYR A 50 -21.10 7.00 -2.31
CA TYR A 50 -21.10 5.56 -2.03
C TYR A 50 -22.52 5.02 -1.81
N GLN A 51 -22.79 3.87 -2.42
CA GLN A 51 -24.05 3.18 -2.34
C GLN A 51 -23.85 1.77 -1.75
N PRO A 52 -24.33 1.46 -0.55
CA PRO A 52 -24.19 0.11 -0.01
C PRO A 52 -24.99 -0.91 -0.84
N PHE A 53 -24.47 -2.13 -0.95
CA PHE A 53 -25.18 -3.28 -1.52
C PHE A 53 -25.15 -4.48 -0.57
N GLY A 54 -26.12 -5.39 -0.72
CA GLY A 54 -26.18 -6.62 0.08
C GLY A 54 -25.35 -7.73 -0.53
N PHE A 55 -24.55 -8.43 0.27
CA PHE A 55 -23.73 -9.57 -0.19
C PHE A 55 -24.54 -10.83 -0.53
N ASP A 56 -25.79 -10.91 -0.07
CA ASP A 56 -26.70 -12.04 -0.34
C ASP A 56 -27.39 -11.93 -1.71
N GLY A 57 -27.17 -10.83 -2.44
CA GLY A 57 -27.71 -10.57 -3.77
C GLY A 57 -26.62 -10.58 -4.85
N PRO A 58 -27.00 -10.52 -6.14
CA PRO A 58 -26.03 -10.26 -7.19
C PRO A 58 -25.31 -8.92 -6.92
N PRO A 59 -24.03 -8.79 -7.34
CA PRO A 59 -23.33 -7.53 -7.25
C PRO A 59 -24.09 -6.45 -8.05
N PRO A 60 -24.00 -5.17 -7.65
CA PRO A 60 -24.67 -4.10 -8.36
C PRO A 60 -24.14 -3.98 -9.80
N GLU A 61 -25.00 -3.56 -10.72
CA GLU A 61 -24.65 -3.37 -12.14
C GLU A 61 -23.71 -2.16 -12.34
N GLU A 62 -23.70 -1.23 -11.38
CA GLU A 62 -22.85 -0.05 -11.37
C GLU A 62 -21.90 -0.06 -10.17
N ASP A 63 -20.75 0.59 -10.33
CA ASP A 63 -19.80 0.80 -9.26
C ASP A 63 -20.43 1.54 -8.08
N ASN A 64 -20.17 1.02 -6.89
CA ASN A 64 -20.80 1.48 -5.67
C ASN A 64 -19.98 2.54 -4.93
N PHE A 65 -18.74 2.79 -5.36
CA PHE A 65 -17.85 3.81 -4.84
C PHE A 65 -17.41 4.72 -5.99
N ARG A 66 -17.69 6.03 -5.88
CA ARG A 66 -17.44 7.02 -6.94
C ARG A 66 -16.83 8.27 -6.37
N TYR A 67 -15.90 8.90 -7.09
CA TYR A 67 -15.28 10.14 -6.64
C TYR A 67 -14.94 11.08 -7.80
N ARG A 68 -14.99 12.38 -7.53
CA ARG A 68 -14.64 13.45 -8.47
C ARG A 68 -13.58 14.35 -7.85
N ILE A 69 -12.43 14.48 -8.50
CA ILE A 69 -11.28 15.28 -8.06
C ILE A 69 -11.33 16.66 -8.71
N TYR A 70 -11.19 17.70 -7.90
CA TYR A 70 -11.17 19.10 -8.31
C TYR A 70 -9.88 19.78 -7.88
N TYR A 71 -9.34 20.60 -8.78
CA TYR A 71 -8.24 21.51 -8.49
C TYR A 71 -8.65 22.93 -8.83
N ARG A 72 -8.60 23.84 -7.85
CA ARG A 72 -9.05 25.24 -7.99
C ARG A 72 -10.46 25.34 -8.59
N ASP A 73 -11.37 24.55 -8.04
CA ASP A 73 -12.78 24.43 -8.45
C ASP A 73 -13.02 23.94 -9.88
N ARG A 74 -11.99 23.47 -10.59
CA ARG A 74 -12.12 22.81 -11.89
C ARG A 74 -12.08 21.29 -11.71
N LEU A 75 -13.05 20.59 -12.29
CA LEU A 75 -13.03 19.13 -12.37
C LEU A 75 -11.78 18.70 -13.13
N GLN A 76 -11.02 17.80 -12.53
CA GLN A 76 -9.81 17.22 -13.11
C GLN A 76 -10.08 15.80 -13.60
N LEU A 77 -10.65 14.97 -12.73
CA LEU A 77 -10.88 13.55 -12.96
C LEU A 77 -12.15 13.10 -12.23
N GLU A 78 -12.80 12.08 -12.77
CA GLU A 78 -13.89 11.33 -12.17
C GLU A 78 -13.59 9.85 -12.35
N ASP A 79 -13.78 9.06 -11.31
CA ASP A 79 -13.53 7.62 -11.35
C ASP A 79 -14.45 6.86 -10.38
N SER A 80 -14.55 5.54 -10.59
CA SER A 80 -15.42 4.66 -9.83
C SER A 80 -14.86 3.24 -9.71
N ALA A 81 -15.26 2.56 -8.65
CA ALA A 81 -14.92 1.15 -8.45
C ALA A 81 -15.98 0.39 -7.65
N MET A 82 -15.94 -0.93 -7.79
CA MET A 82 -16.66 -1.85 -6.91
C MET A 82 -15.85 -2.10 -5.63
N ALA A 83 -16.30 -1.51 -4.52
CA ALA A 83 -15.75 -1.69 -3.18
C ALA A 83 -16.63 -2.64 -2.34
N TYR A 84 -16.09 -3.80 -1.96
CA TYR A 84 -16.86 -4.83 -1.24
C TYR A 84 -16.94 -4.58 0.27
N PHE A 85 -15.83 -4.59 1.00
CA PHE A 85 -15.82 -4.49 2.48
C PHE A 85 -15.35 -3.14 3.01
N GLY A 86 -14.78 -2.30 2.15
CA GLY A 86 -14.47 -0.94 2.52
C GLY A 86 -13.75 -0.19 1.41
N SER A 87 -13.80 1.12 1.55
CA SER A 87 -13.04 2.06 0.74
C SER A 87 -12.68 3.30 1.55
N SER A 88 -11.74 4.08 1.04
CA SER A 88 -11.39 5.37 1.63
C SER A 88 -10.91 6.35 0.57
N VAL A 89 -11.03 7.63 0.93
CA VAL A 89 -10.37 8.73 0.24
C VAL A 89 -9.63 9.56 1.28
N GLU A 90 -8.37 9.87 1.00
CA GLU A 90 -7.51 10.72 1.84
C GLU A 90 -6.85 11.80 1.00
N LEU A 91 -6.78 13.01 1.55
CA LEU A 91 -6.08 14.16 1.01
C LEU A 91 -4.86 14.43 1.88
N GLN A 92 -3.68 14.23 1.31
CA GLN A 92 -2.41 14.35 2.02
C GLN A 92 -1.37 14.97 1.11
N ASP A 93 -0.68 16.01 1.59
CA ASP A 93 0.50 16.57 0.91
C ASP A 93 1.70 15.64 1.16
N LEU A 94 2.04 14.81 0.18
CA LEU A 94 3.03 13.75 0.33
C LEU A 94 4.47 14.26 0.17
N ASP A 95 4.66 15.29 -0.67
CA ASP A 95 5.98 15.86 -0.98
C ASP A 95 6.18 17.29 -0.48
N SER A 96 5.31 17.76 0.42
CA SER A 96 5.36 19.08 1.08
C SER A 96 5.39 20.26 0.10
N ASP A 97 4.75 20.13 -1.07
CA ASP A 97 4.71 21.19 -2.08
C ASP A 97 3.54 22.19 -1.88
N GLY A 98 2.68 21.92 -0.88
CA GLY A 98 1.51 22.73 -0.55
C GLY A 98 0.22 22.32 -1.28
N THR A 99 0.29 21.30 -2.15
CA THR A 99 -0.85 20.66 -2.81
C THR A 99 -1.04 19.27 -2.24
N ALA A 100 -2.26 18.91 -1.86
CA ALA A 100 -2.53 17.55 -1.43
C ALA A 100 -2.64 16.59 -2.63
N GLU A 101 -1.98 15.44 -2.53
CA GLU A 101 -2.34 14.27 -3.32
C GLU A 101 -3.69 13.72 -2.85
N VAL A 102 -4.40 13.08 -3.78
CA VAL A 102 -5.60 12.29 -3.46
C VAL A 102 -5.20 10.82 -3.43
N ILE A 103 -5.48 10.14 -2.34
CA ILE A 103 -5.24 8.70 -2.19
C ILE A 103 -6.60 8.03 -2.09
N THR A 104 -6.88 7.11 -3.00
CA THR A 104 -8.06 6.26 -2.92
C THR A 104 -7.63 4.83 -2.63
N GLU A 105 -8.40 4.17 -1.78
CA GLU A 105 -8.18 2.77 -1.44
C GLU A 105 -9.52 2.05 -1.43
N TYR A 106 -9.60 0.86 -2.01
CA TYR A 106 -10.77 0.01 -1.88
C TYR A 106 -10.40 -1.47 -1.88
N TYR A 107 -11.22 -2.26 -1.20
CA TYR A 107 -11.09 -3.71 -1.22
C TYR A 107 -11.90 -4.28 -2.39
N SER A 108 -11.18 -4.86 -3.36
CA SER A 108 -11.76 -5.40 -4.60
C SER A 108 -12.38 -6.80 -4.43
N GLY A 109 -12.08 -7.51 -3.34
CA GLY A 109 -12.49 -8.90 -3.12
C GLY A 109 -11.32 -9.81 -2.74
N GLY A 110 -11.57 -11.11 -2.55
CA GLY A 110 -10.52 -12.13 -2.34
C GLY A 110 -10.07 -12.38 -0.88
N ALA A 111 -9.45 -13.52 -0.62
CA ALA A 111 -9.19 -14.00 0.75
C ALA A 111 -8.10 -13.23 1.53
N HIS A 112 -7.28 -12.41 0.85
CA HIS A 112 -6.03 -11.86 1.41
C HIS A 112 -5.96 -10.33 1.38
N CYS A 113 -7.12 -9.67 1.50
CA CYS A 113 -7.22 -8.21 1.51
C CYS A 113 -6.64 -7.58 0.23
N CYS A 114 -7.09 -8.00 -0.97
CA CYS A 114 -6.61 -7.49 -2.25
C CYS A 114 -6.96 -5.99 -2.41
N MET A 115 -6.15 -5.15 -1.77
CA MET A 115 -6.36 -3.72 -1.71
C MET A 115 -5.91 -3.10 -3.02
N MET A 116 -6.82 -2.34 -3.61
CA MET A 116 -6.54 -1.47 -4.74
C MET A 116 -6.25 -0.09 -4.18
N ILE A 117 -5.08 0.46 -4.50
CA ILE A 117 -4.66 1.78 -4.06
C ILE A 117 -4.29 2.59 -5.30
N THR A 118 -4.82 3.79 -5.39
CA THR A 118 -4.47 4.74 -6.45
C THR A 118 -4.11 6.07 -5.80
N THR A 119 -2.98 6.65 -6.21
CA THR A 119 -2.59 8.00 -5.82
C THR A 119 -2.75 8.92 -7.02
N TYR A 120 -3.36 10.08 -6.81
CA TYR A 120 -3.48 11.13 -7.78
C TYR A 120 -2.63 12.30 -7.35
N GLY A 121 -1.66 12.68 -8.18
CA GLY A 121 -0.76 13.79 -7.92
C GLY A 121 -0.79 14.85 -9.00
N LEU A 122 -0.45 16.09 -8.64
CA LEU A 122 -0.42 17.19 -9.60
C LEU A 122 0.83 17.12 -10.48
N ARG A 123 0.65 17.14 -11.80
CA ARG A 123 1.74 17.32 -12.77
C ARG A 123 1.40 18.51 -13.65
N GLY A 124 2.03 19.65 -13.37
CA GLY A 124 1.68 20.92 -14.01
C GLY A 124 0.40 21.51 -13.43
N ASP A 125 -0.68 21.56 -14.21
CA ASP A 125 -2.00 22.09 -13.77
C ASP A 125 -3.10 20.99 -13.83
N THR A 126 -2.68 19.73 -13.99
CA THR A 126 -3.56 18.56 -14.12
C THR A 126 -3.16 17.47 -13.13
N PHE A 127 -4.16 16.79 -12.55
CA PHE A 127 -3.93 15.57 -11.79
C PHE A 127 -3.66 14.40 -12.73
N ILE A 128 -2.72 13.55 -12.36
CA ILE A 128 -2.42 12.29 -13.03
C ILE A 128 -2.70 11.13 -12.09
N GLU A 129 -3.12 10.01 -12.65
CA GLU A 129 -3.34 8.77 -11.93
C GLU A 129 -2.04 7.97 -11.79
N ILE A 130 -1.80 7.41 -10.61
CA ILE A 130 -0.65 6.57 -10.31
C ILE A 130 -1.18 5.31 -9.60
N PRO A 131 -1.66 4.32 -10.36
CA PRO A 131 -2.25 3.11 -9.81
C PRO A 131 -1.18 2.13 -9.32
N PHE A 132 -1.41 1.56 -8.14
CA PHE A 132 -0.62 0.44 -7.63
C PHE A 132 -1.18 -0.88 -8.16
N ALA A 133 -0.29 -1.85 -8.39
CA ALA A 133 -0.70 -3.23 -8.59
C ALA A 133 -1.46 -3.72 -7.34
N PRO A 134 -2.38 -4.70 -7.45
CA PRO A 134 -3.12 -5.22 -6.31
C PRO A 134 -2.21 -5.62 -5.14
N LEU A 135 -2.48 -5.09 -3.95
CA LEU A 135 -1.67 -5.32 -2.75
C LEU A 135 -2.41 -6.20 -1.75
N ASP A 136 -2.05 -7.48 -1.70
CA ASP A 136 -2.38 -8.34 -0.57
C ASP A 136 -1.71 -7.79 0.71
N GLY A 137 -2.52 -7.51 1.73
CA GLY A 137 -2.07 -6.88 2.99
C GLY A 137 -1.97 -5.34 2.93
N GLY A 138 -2.20 -4.72 1.77
CA GLY A 138 -2.31 -3.28 1.59
C GLY A 138 -1.01 -2.48 1.80
N GLY A 139 -1.16 -1.24 2.23
CA GLY A 139 -0.05 -0.34 2.53
C GLY A 139 -0.50 0.82 3.40
N ARG A 140 0.41 1.69 3.77
CA ARG A 140 0.09 2.87 4.59
C ARG A 140 1.05 4.02 4.36
N PHE A 141 0.54 5.23 4.42
CA PHE A 141 1.34 6.45 4.38
C PHE A 141 1.77 6.85 5.79
N ARG A 142 3.05 7.17 5.95
CA ARG A 142 3.60 7.67 7.21
C ARG A 142 4.91 8.39 6.96
N ASP A 143 5.06 9.55 7.59
CA ASP A 143 6.35 10.23 7.75
C ASP A 143 7.22 9.42 8.73
N LEU A 144 8.15 8.62 8.17
CA LEU A 144 8.99 7.71 8.94
C LEU A 144 10.19 8.42 9.59
N ASN A 145 10.69 9.47 8.96
CA ASN A 145 11.90 10.17 9.36
C ASN A 145 11.63 11.58 9.95
N GLN A 146 10.36 11.99 10.03
CA GLN A 146 9.86 13.26 10.55
C GLN A 146 10.35 14.47 9.76
N ASP A 147 10.51 14.33 8.45
CA ASP A 147 10.95 15.43 7.56
C ASP A 147 9.78 16.21 6.92
N GLY A 148 8.54 15.79 7.17
CA GLY A 148 7.33 16.38 6.60
C GLY A 148 6.86 15.70 5.32
N HIS A 149 7.67 14.83 4.71
CA HIS A 149 7.26 13.97 3.62
C HIS A 149 6.66 12.68 4.16
N SER A 150 5.65 12.14 3.49
CA SER A 150 5.05 10.87 3.89
C SER A 150 5.48 9.75 2.96
N GLU A 151 6.03 8.69 3.53
CA GLU A 151 6.39 7.49 2.78
C GLU A 151 5.21 6.53 2.67
N PHE A 152 5.05 5.93 1.50
CA PHE A 152 4.20 4.77 1.34
C PHE A 152 4.96 3.49 1.70
N ILE A 153 4.43 2.75 2.68
CA ILE A 153 5.06 1.54 3.22
C ILE A 153 4.18 0.33 2.90
N THR A 154 4.75 -0.63 2.17
CA THR A 154 4.12 -1.90 1.82
C THR A 154 5.20 -3.01 1.80
N THR A 155 4.91 -4.14 1.18
CA THR A 155 5.78 -5.30 1.05
C THR A 155 5.88 -5.79 -0.40
N ASP A 156 6.93 -6.53 -0.70
CA ASP A 156 7.10 -7.15 -2.01
C ASP A 156 6.26 -8.42 -2.14
N ASN A 157 5.06 -8.29 -2.70
CA ASN A 157 4.08 -9.37 -2.80
C ASN A 157 4.55 -10.55 -3.65
N ALA A 158 5.62 -10.41 -4.43
CA ALA A 158 6.20 -11.54 -5.15
C ALA A 158 6.66 -12.68 -4.22
N PHE A 159 6.95 -12.37 -2.94
CA PHE A 159 7.34 -13.37 -1.94
C PHE A 159 6.15 -14.16 -1.37
N LEU A 160 4.92 -13.69 -1.56
CA LEU A 160 3.73 -14.44 -1.18
C LEU A 160 3.60 -15.66 -2.09
N TYR A 161 3.37 -16.83 -1.51
CA TYR A 161 3.27 -18.11 -2.23
C TYR A 161 4.55 -18.63 -2.88
N ALA A 162 5.65 -17.87 -2.87
CA ALA A 162 6.87 -18.27 -3.55
C ALA A 162 7.52 -19.51 -2.92
N PHE A 163 7.58 -19.59 -1.59
CA PHE A 163 8.28 -20.64 -0.84
C PHE A 163 7.48 -21.19 0.35
N GLY A 164 6.16 -20.98 0.36
CA GLY A 164 5.21 -21.46 1.35
C GLY A 164 3.85 -20.83 1.15
N SER A 165 2.87 -21.15 1.98
CA SER A 165 1.54 -20.52 1.97
C SER A 165 1.60 -19.00 2.20
N TYR A 166 0.50 -18.30 1.91
CA TYR A 166 0.33 -16.88 2.28
C TYR A 166 0.60 -16.63 3.76
N ALA A 167 0.11 -17.53 4.63
CA ALA A 167 0.22 -17.36 6.08
C ALA A 167 1.63 -17.57 6.63
N GLY A 168 2.46 -18.39 5.97
CA GLY A 168 3.87 -18.56 6.35
C GLY A 168 4.83 -17.63 5.59
N SER A 169 4.36 -16.98 4.53
CA SER A 169 5.15 -15.99 3.80
C SER A 169 5.42 -14.75 4.65
N PHE A 170 6.66 -14.25 4.59
CA PHE A 170 7.05 -13.00 5.25
C PHE A 170 7.80 -12.10 4.27
N PRO A 171 7.09 -11.28 3.46
CA PRO A 171 7.70 -10.52 2.38
C PRO A 171 8.58 -9.35 2.89
N PRO A 172 9.66 -8.98 2.17
CA PRO A 172 10.51 -7.85 2.53
C PRO A 172 9.78 -6.51 2.36
N THR A 173 10.20 -5.50 3.13
CA THR A 173 9.63 -4.14 3.04
C THR A 173 9.92 -3.50 1.68
N VAL A 174 8.93 -2.76 1.17
CA VAL A 174 9.10 -1.73 0.14
C VAL A 174 8.63 -0.40 0.73
N ILE A 175 9.47 0.64 0.64
CA ILE A 175 9.16 2.00 1.08
C ILE A 175 9.40 2.92 -0.11
N MET A 176 8.42 3.77 -0.37
CA MET A 176 8.44 4.70 -1.50
C MET A 176 8.19 6.11 -1.02
N THR A 177 8.95 7.05 -1.57
CA THR A 177 8.73 8.49 -1.37
C THR A 177 8.08 9.04 -2.63
N PHE A 178 7.05 9.87 -2.44
CA PHE A 178 6.46 10.64 -3.52
C PHE A 178 7.31 11.88 -3.77
N GLN A 179 7.63 12.17 -5.03
CA GLN A 179 8.37 13.37 -5.39
C GLN A 179 8.00 13.83 -6.80
N SER A 180 7.43 15.03 -6.91
CA SER A 180 7.15 15.67 -8.20
C SER A 180 6.32 14.79 -9.14
N GLY A 181 5.21 14.24 -8.64
CA GLY A 181 4.27 13.48 -9.45
C GLY A 181 4.68 12.03 -9.76
N ARG A 182 5.51 11.40 -8.91
CA ARG A 182 5.93 10.00 -9.04
C ARG A 182 6.41 9.42 -7.71
N PHE A 183 6.24 8.11 -7.54
CA PHE A 183 6.88 7.35 -6.46
C PHE A 183 8.27 6.88 -6.86
N ILE A 184 9.22 6.95 -5.92
CA ILE A 184 10.59 6.44 -6.05
C ILE A 184 10.81 5.40 -4.95
N ASP A 185 11.43 4.25 -5.28
CA ASP A 185 11.84 3.29 -4.25
C ASP A 185 12.96 3.90 -3.40
N THR A 186 12.64 4.22 -2.15
CA THR A 186 13.56 4.82 -1.17
C THR A 186 13.84 3.89 0.00
N THR A 187 13.47 2.61 -0.10
CA THR A 187 13.57 1.60 0.96
C THR A 187 14.92 1.59 1.67
N ALA A 188 16.02 1.64 0.92
CA ALA A 188 17.37 1.56 1.48
C ALA A 188 17.73 2.73 2.42
N GLN A 189 17.00 3.85 2.36
CA GLN A 189 17.21 5.02 3.21
C GLN A 189 16.68 4.81 4.64
N PHE A 190 15.66 3.96 4.82
CA PHE A 190 14.97 3.74 6.09
C PHE A 190 15.54 2.55 6.87
N ARG A 191 16.87 2.53 7.06
CA ARG A 191 17.61 1.38 7.61
C ARG A 191 17.10 0.88 8.96
N ASP A 192 16.66 1.76 9.85
CA ASP A 192 16.18 1.37 11.18
C ASP A 192 14.82 0.68 11.13
N TYR A 193 13.93 1.13 10.22
CA TYR A 193 12.69 0.43 9.93
C TYR A 193 12.98 -0.98 9.41
N LEU A 194 13.87 -1.09 8.41
CA LEU A 194 14.26 -2.38 7.81
C LEU A 194 14.88 -3.34 8.83
N ARG A 195 15.70 -2.84 9.76
CA ARG A 195 16.25 -3.65 10.86
C ARG A 195 15.17 -4.13 11.82
N GLY A 196 14.22 -3.27 12.15
CA GLY A 196 13.05 -3.64 12.97
C GLY A 196 12.24 -4.75 12.31
N HIS A 197 12.00 -4.65 11.01
CA HIS A 197 11.28 -5.68 10.26
C HIS A 197 12.10 -6.98 10.15
N ALA A 198 13.40 -6.91 9.88
CA ALA A 198 14.29 -8.08 9.88
C ALA A 198 14.32 -8.79 11.25
N TRP A 199 14.21 -8.05 12.35
CA TRP A 199 14.08 -8.64 13.68
C TRP A 199 12.76 -9.39 13.85
N GLN A 200 11.65 -8.84 13.35
CA GLN A 200 10.36 -9.53 13.36
C GLN A 200 10.40 -10.82 12.53
N MET A 201 11.04 -10.79 11.36
CA MET A 201 11.28 -11.98 10.53
C MET A 201 12.10 -13.04 11.26
N TYR A 202 13.18 -12.65 11.95
CA TYR A 202 13.95 -13.57 12.78
C TYR A 202 13.10 -14.21 13.89
N GLN A 203 12.25 -13.43 14.56
CA GLN A 203 11.33 -13.97 15.58
C GLN A 203 10.28 -14.92 14.96
N ALA A 204 9.79 -14.65 13.75
CA ALA A 204 8.89 -15.55 13.04
C ALA A 204 9.59 -16.86 12.64
N LEU A 205 10.83 -16.79 12.21
CA LEU A 205 11.65 -17.97 11.91
C LEU A 205 11.79 -18.89 13.13
N LEU A 206 12.11 -18.35 14.31
CA LEU A 206 12.22 -19.14 15.53
C LEU A 206 10.90 -19.86 15.86
N ARG A 207 9.76 -19.17 15.71
CA ARG A 207 8.44 -19.78 15.92
C ARG A 207 8.12 -20.86 14.89
N ALA A 208 8.49 -20.63 13.63
CA ALA A 208 8.30 -21.62 12.57
C ALA A 208 9.13 -22.88 12.87
N GLN A 209 10.37 -22.74 13.36
CA GLN A 209 11.20 -23.87 13.77
C GLN A 209 10.63 -24.65 14.97
N ASP A 210 10.02 -23.95 15.94
CA ASP A 210 9.44 -24.58 17.14
C ASP A 210 8.08 -25.28 16.89
N HIS A 211 7.41 -24.97 15.78
CA HIS A 211 6.03 -25.39 15.51
C HIS A 211 5.81 -26.01 14.12
N ASP A 212 6.87 -26.56 13.50
CA ASP A 212 6.82 -27.16 12.16
C ASP A 212 6.19 -26.22 11.10
N GLY A 213 6.51 -24.93 11.18
CA GLY A 213 6.07 -23.89 10.25
C GLY A 213 6.94 -23.76 9.00
N GLU A 214 6.51 -22.91 8.06
CA GLU A 214 7.13 -22.73 6.74
C GLU A 214 8.42 -21.87 6.81
N VAL A 215 9.50 -22.48 7.30
CA VAL A 215 10.80 -21.84 7.52
C VAL A 215 11.38 -21.20 6.25
N ASN A 216 11.27 -21.88 5.11
CA ASN A 216 11.83 -21.40 3.83
C ASN A 216 11.15 -20.12 3.34
N ALA A 217 9.83 -20.00 3.54
CA ALA A 217 9.07 -18.79 3.22
C ALA A 217 9.55 -17.56 4.00
N VAL A 218 9.82 -17.72 5.30
CA VAL A 218 10.37 -16.64 6.13
C VAL A 218 11.82 -16.30 5.74
N LEU A 219 12.65 -17.32 5.47
CA LEU A 219 14.05 -17.12 5.10
C LEU A 219 14.21 -16.41 3.75
N ALA A 220 13.33 -16.69 2.79
CA ALA A 220 13.33 -16.02 1.49
C ALA A 220 13.20 -14.50 1.65
N GLY A 221 12.17 -14.05 2.38
CA GLY A 221 11.96 -12.64 2.65
C GLY A 221 13.04 -12.03 3.55
N TYR A 222 13.54 -12.78 4.54
CA TYR A 222 14.65 -12.34 5.39
C TYR A 222 15.91 -12.02 4.57
N VAL A 223 16.31 -12.89 3.64
CA VAL A 223 17.48 -12.66 2.78
C VAL A 223 17.29 -11.40 1.94
N ALA A 224 16.12 -11.22 1.33
CA ALA A 224 15.79 -10.04 0.53
C ALA A 224 15.80 -8.75 1.36
N GLN A 225 15.22 -8.78 2.56
CA GLN A 225 15.22 -7.68 3.52
C GLN A 225 16.65 -7.28 3.93
N LYS A 226 17.54 -8.26 4.09
CA LYS A 226 18.95 -8.05 4.45
C LYS A 226 19.80 -7.59 3.26
N ILE A 227 19.45 -7.96 2.03
CA ILE A 227 20.03 -7.36 0.82
C ILE A 227 19.78 -5.84 0.82
N ARG A 228 18.55 -5.39 1.13
CA ARG A 228 18.25 -3.93 1.24
C ARG A 228 19.06 -3.22 2.32
N LEU A 229 19.56 -3.95 3.33
CA LEU A 229 20.43 -3.42 4.38
C LEU A 229 21.93 -3.42 4.02
N GLY A 230 22.31 -4.06 2.91
CA GLY A 230 23.70 -4.30 2.52
C GLY A 230 24.36 -5.48 3.25
N GLU A 231 23.56 -6.42 3.76
CA GLU A 231 23.98 -7.49 4.67
C GLU A 231 23.76 -8.89 4.05
N PHE A 232 23.88 -8.99 2.72
CA PHE A 232 23.59 -10.21 1.94
C PHE A 232 24.40 -11.43 2.39
N GLU A 233 25.73 -11.33 2.45
CA GLU A 233 26.59 -12.49 2.76
C GLU A 233 26.22 -13.12 4.11
N GLN A 234 26.04 -12.29 5.14
CA GLN A 234 25.63 -12.74 6.47
C GLN A 234 24.25 -13.41 6.46
N ALA A 235 23.30 -12.86 5.71
CA ALA A 235 21.96 -13.43 5.60
C ALA A 235 21.96 -14.73 4.79
N TRP A 236 22.82 -14.85 3.78
CA TRP A 236 22.96 -16.04 2.95
C TRP A 236 23.59 -17.20 3.73
N GLU A 237 24.64 -16.93 4.51
CA GLU A 237 25.22 -17.90 5.45
C GLU A 237 24.19 -18.37 6.47
N PHE A 238 23.44 -17.43 7.05
CA PHE A 238 22.38 -17.74 8.00
C PHE A 238 21.29 -18.63 7.37
N MET A 239 20.81 -18.29 6.17
CA MET A 239 19.83 -19.10 5.45
C MET A 239 20.34 -20.52 5.18
N GLN A 240 21.59 -20.68 4.74
CA GLN A 240 22.19 -22.00 4.47
C GLN A 240 22.23 -22.92 5.70
N VAL A 241 22.33 -22.35 6.90
CA VAL A 241 22.31 -23.09 8.16
C VAL A 241 20.90 -23.47 8.59
N HIS A 242 19.90 -22.64 8.28
CA HIS A 242 18.57 -22.71 8.89
C HIS A 242 17.44 -23.18 7.97
N TYR A 243 17.64 -23.27 6.66
CA TYR A 243 16.59 -23.70 5.73
C TYR A 243 16.17 -25.16 5.96
N ASP A 244 14.89 -25.44 5.72
CA ASP A 244 14.38 -26.81 5.71
C ASP A 244 14.74 -27.48 4.38
N ARG A 245 15.49 -28.58 4.47
CA ARG A 245 15.97 -29.37 3.32
C ARG A 245 14.94 -30.33 2.77
N GLN A 246 13.89 -30.62 3.53
CA GLN A 246 12.82 -31.54 3.13
C GLN A 246 11.64 -30.79 2.52
N ASP A 247 11.57 -29.47 2.74
CA ASP A 247 10.56 -28.64 2.12
C ASP A 247 10.86 -28.47 0.62
N GLU A 248 9.82 -28.79 -0.15
CA GLU A 248 9.84 -28.96 -1.58
C GLU A 248 9.09 -27.83 -2.29
N TRP A 249 8.42 -26.93 -1.55
CA TRP A 249 7.66 -25.80 -2.08
C TRP A 249 8.58 -24.80 -2.78
N GLY A 250 8.13 -24.29 -3.93
CA GLY A 250 8.85 -23.22 -4.64
C GLY A 250 10.11 -23.67 -5.37
N LEU A 251 10.33 -24.98 -5.49
CA LEU A 251 11.47 -25.53 -6.22
C LEU A 251 11.19 -25.73 -7.72
N ASP A 252 9.93 -25.81 -8.13
CA ASP A 252 9.55 -26.04 -9.52
C ASP A 252 9.80 -24.80 -10.39
N ILE A 253 10.21 -25.05 -11.64
CA ILE A 253 10.47 -24.03 -12.66
C ILE A 253 9.33 -24.10 -13.66
N TYR A 254 8.68 -22.97 -13.90
CA TYR A 254 7.54 -22.88 -14.79
C TYR A 254 7.87 -22.08 -16.06
N ASP A 255 7.29 -22.49 -17.19
CA ASP A 255 7.21 -21.74 -18.43
C ASP A 255 5.78 -21.86 -18.96
N ASP A 256 5.12 -20.72 -19.20
CA ASP A 256 3.71 -20.63 -19.58
C ASP A 256 2.75 -21.48 -18.70
N GLY A 257 3.02 -21.52 -17.40
CA GLY A 257 2.23 -22.27 -16.41
C GLY A 257 2.52 -23.78 -16.35
N GLU A 258 3.38 -24.30 -17.21
CA GLU A 258 3.77 -25.71 -17.24
C GLU A 258 5.11 -25.92 -16.51
N PRO A 259 5.25 -26.97 -15.66
CA PRO A 259 6.50 -27.27 -14.99
C PRO A 259 7.51 -27.84 -15.99
N ILE A 260 8.58 -27.09 -16.26
CA ILE A 260 9.65 -27.47 -17.20
C ILE A 260 10.90 -28.01 -16.51
N GLY A 261 10.97 -27.90 -15.19
CA GLY A 261 12.11 -28.36 -14.42
C GLY A 261 11.96 -28.08 -12.94
N ARG A 262 13.05 -28.34 -12.21
CA ARG A 262 13.10 -28.14 -10.77
C ARG A 262 14.50 -27.74 -10.34
N HIS A 263 14.59 -26.78 -9.43
CA HIS A 263 15.82 -26.47 -8.72
C HIS A 263 16.22 -27.62 -7.80
N PRO A 264 17.52 -27.91 -7.64
CA PRO A 264 17.97 -29.03 -6.81
C PRO A 264 17.72 -28.83 -5.31
N ASP A 265 17.65 -27.57 -4.86
CA ASP A 265 17.41 -27.20 -3.47
C ASP A 265 16.88 -25.76 -3.36
N PHE A 266 16.40 -25.41 -2.16
CA PHE A 266 15.91 -24.07 -1.84
C PHE A 266 16.94 -22.96 -2.07
N PRO A 267 18.23 -23.06 -1.64
CA PRO A 267 19.23 -22.05 -1.95
C PRO A 267 19.39 -21.75 -3.46
N LYS A 268 19.33 -22.75 -4.34
CA LYS A 268 19.37 -22.52 -5.79
C LYS A 268 18.11 -21.84 -6.31
N ALA A 269 16.94 -22.26 -5.83
CA ALA A 269 15.66 -21.65 -6.19
C ALA A 269 15.60 -20.18 -5.74
N LEU A 270 15.91 -19.92 -4.47
CA LEU A 270 15.95 -18.57 -3.90
C LEU A 270 16.94 -17.66 -4.62
N ARG A 271 18.13 -18.16 -4.98
CA ARG A 271 19.11 -17.35 -5.73
C ARG A 271 18.57 -16.92 -7.09
N GLN A 272 17.93 -17.83 -7.82
CA GLN A 272 17.33 -17.50 -9.13
C GLN A 272 16.18 -16.50 -8.95
N PHE A 273 15.28 -16.77 -8.01
CA PHE A 273 14.17 -15.88 -7.66
C PHE A 273 14.64 -14.46 -7.32
N LEU A 274 15.69 -14.31 -6.51
CA LEU A 274 16.26 -13.00 -6.17
C LEU A 274 16.92 -12.30 -7.37
N ILE A 275 17.44 -13.05 -8.36
CA ILE A 275 17.95 -12.48 -9.62
C ILE A 275 16.77 -11.99 -10.47
N ASP A 276 15.72 -12.79 -10.60
CA ASP A 276 14.55 -12.48 -11.42
C ASP A 276 13.81 -11.23 -10.90
N LEU A 277 13.74 -11.08 -9.57
CA LEU A 277 13.19 -9.90 -8.93
C LEU A 277 14.15 -8.70 -8.89
N GLY A 278 15.42 -8.87 -9.28
CA GLY A 278 16.42 -7.80 -9.32
C GLY A 278 17.04 -7.44 -7.97
N TYR A 279 16.85 -8.24 -6.90
CA TYR A 279 17.60 -8.10 -5.64
C TYR A 279 19.08 -8.47 -5.82
N LEU A 280 19.36 -9.44 -6.70
CA LEU A 280 20.69 -9.81 -7.14
C LEU A 280 20.87 -9.48 -8.62
N MET A 281 22.07 -9.09 -9.02
CA MET A 281 22.46 -9.00 -10.43
C MET A 281 22.66 -10.42 -11.00
N PRO A 282 22.71 -10.61 -12.35
CA PRO A 282 22.92 -11.93 -12.96
C PRO A 282 24.21 -12.66 -12.54
N ASN A 283 25.23 -11.91 -12.08
CA ASN A 283 26.45 -12.48 -11.51
C ASN A 283 26.28 -12.96 -10.05
N GLY A 284 25.09 -12.78 -9.48
CA GLY A 284 24.69 -13.13 -8.12
C GLY A 284 25.20 -12.22 -7.02
N GLN A 285 25.72 -11.03 -7.35
CA GLN A 285 26.06 -10.00 -6.38
C GLN A 285 24.83 -9.12 -6.05
N PRO A 286 24.74 -8.54 -4.84
CA PRO A 286 23.66 -7.62 -4.49
C PRO A 286 23.51 -6.47 -5.48
N ASN A 287 22.28 -6.22 -5.93
CA ASN A 287 21.98 -5.05 -6.75
C ASN A 287 21.85 -3.82 -5.85
N PRO A 288 22.65 -2.74 -6.02
CA PRO A 288 22.51 -1.53 -5.21
C PRO A 288 21.29 -0.68 -5.61
N ALA A 289 20.67 -0.94 -6.75
CA ALA A 289 19.55 -0.21 -7.32
C ALA A 289 18.28 -1.08 -7.39
N VAL A 290 17.99 -1.82 -6.32
CA VAL A 290 16.73 -2.58 -6.21
C VAL A 290 15.55 -1.61 -6.28
N ASP A 291 14.67 -1.85 -7.24
CA ASP A 291 13.40 -1.15 -7.42
C ASP A 291 12.27 -2.19 -7.42
N ARG A 292 11.45 -2.16 -6.36
CA ARG A 292 10.31 -3.07 -6.19
C ARG A 292 9.00 -2.30 -6.00
N ARG A 293 8.90 -1.11 -6.62
CA ARG A 293 7.65 -0.34 -6.66
C ARG A 293 6.55 -1.20 -7.28
N PRO A 294 5.44 -1.48 -6.57
CA PRO A 294 4.32 -2.22 -7.13
C PRO A 294 3.39 -1.24 -7.86
N LEU A 295 3.91 -0.51 -8.85
CA LEU A 295 3.11 0.36 -9.72
C LEU A 295 2.67 -0.43 -10.93
N MET A 296 1.43 -0.24 -11.37
CA MET A 296 1.03 -0.72 -12.69
C MET A 296 1.79 0.10 -13.75
N ALA A 297 2.17 -0.55 -14.85
CA ALA A 297 2.72 0.18 -15.97
C ALA A 297 1.68 1.21 -16.43
N GLU A 298 2.11 2.44 -16.77
CA GLU A 298 1.27 3.33 -17.56
C GLU A 298 0.93 2.54 -18.83
N GLU A 299 -0.34 2.20 -19.04
CA GLU A 299 -0.77 1.71 -20.35
C GLU A 299 -0.42 2.85 -21.32
N GLU A 300 0.59 2.65 -22.18
CA GLU A 300 0.86 3.57 -23.27
C GLU A 300 -0.41 3.57 -24.16
N GLU A 301 -1.29 4.55 -23.96
CA GLU A 301 -2.40 4.86 -24.87
C GLU A 301 -1.90 5.19 -26.29
#